data_AF-A0A820KJX0-F1
#
_entry.id   AF-A0A820KJX0-F1
#
_cell.length_a   1.000
_cell.length_b   1.000
_cell.length_c   1.000
_cell.angle_alpha   90.00
_cell.angle_beta   90.00
_cell.angle_gamma   90.00
#
_symmetry.space_group_name_H-M   'P 1'
#
loop_
_entity.id
_entity.type
_entity.pdbx_description
1 polymer ?
#
loop_
_entity_poly.entity_id
_entity_poly.type
_entity_poly.pdbx_seq_one_letter_code
_entity_poly.pdbx_strand_id
1 'polypeptide(L)'
;IKTLIKKLNEVMVANKTLSKASRSVAETLKSFKFFVVGSKQTEEERDIESSLSYMGEVLHRIEEARDALNASSETYLKKLDEFRKTTIGKAKNKKKEFDKTTQRYCTMIENNAKIPTKRSDLFQEADANLQMQTKKFREETLDNLYIYT
;
A
#
# COMPACT_ATOMS: atom_id res chain seq x y z
N ILE A 1 -3.74 -3.98 5.36
CA ILE A 1 -3.16 -3.07 4.32
C ILE A 1 -2.08 -3.71 3.44
N LYS A 2 -1.00 -4.31 3.98
CA LYS A 2 0.07 -4.94 3.16
C LYS A 2 -0.46 -5.98 2.17
N THR A 3 -1.31 -6.89 2.66
CA THR A 3 -1.95 -7.92 1.84
C THR A 3 -2.83 -7.33 0.73
N LEU A 4 -3.57 -6.26 1.03
CA LEU A 4 -4.40 -5.56 0.05
C LEU A 4 -3.55 -4.93 -1.05
N ILE A 5 -2.48 -4.21 -0.68
CA ILE A 5 -1.51 -3.63 -1.64
C ILE A 5 -0.93 -4.73 -2.53
N LYS A 6 -0.56 -5.88 -1.96
CA LYS A 6 -0.03 -7.02 -2.72
C LYS A 6 -1.05 -7.53 -3.73
N LYS A 7 -2.27 -7.84 -3.30
CA LYS A 7 -3.35 -8.34 -4.16
C LYS A 7 -3.72 -7.36 -5.28
N LEU A 8 -3.79 -6.06 -4.98
CA LEU A 8 -4.06 -5.03 -5.99
C LEU A 8 -2.95 -4.94 -7.05
N ASN A 9 -1.68 -5.05 -6.63
CA ASN A 9 -0.57 -5.11 -7.58
C ASN A 9 -0.63 -6.35 -8.48
N GLU A 10 -0.96 -7.52 -7.93
CA GLU A 10 -1.12 -8.76 -8.70
C GLU A 10 -2.21 -8.61 -9.78
N VAL A 11 -3.37 -8.04 -9.41
CA VAL A 11 -4.45 -7.75 -10.36
C VAL A 11 -4.01 -6.78 -11.45
N MET A 12 -3.29 -5.71 -11.10
CA MET A 12 -2.82 -4.75 -12.10
C MET A 12 -1.82 -5.35 -13.08
N VAL A 13 -0.91 -6.20 -12.60
CA VAL A 13 0.03 -6.91 -13.50
C VAL A 13 -0.73 -7.84 -14.44
N ALA A 14 -1.72 -8.58 -13.93
CA ALA A 14 -2.58 -9.43 -14.75
C ALA A 14 -3.37 -8.61 -15.79
N ASN A 15 -3.94 -7.47 -15.39
CA ASN A 15 -4.64 -6.56 -16.30
C ASN A 15 -3.73 -6.05 -17.42
N LYS A 16 -2.47 -5.69 -17.13
CA LYS A 16 -1.51 -5.25 -18.17
C LYS A 16 -1.24 -6.34 -19.20
N THR A 17 -1.12 -7.60 -18.78
CA THR A 17 -0.94 -8.74 -19.67
C THR A 17 -2.20 -8.99 -20.50
N LEU A 18 -3.37 -9.03 -19.86
CA LEU A 18 -4.66 -9.18 -20.53
C LEU A 18 -4.86 -8.09 -21.58
N SER A 19 -4.59 -6.84 -21.22
CA SER A 19 -4.75 -5.70 -22.12
C SER A 19 -3.88 -5.78 -23.37
N LYS A 20 -2.65 -6.28 -23.26
CA LYS A 20 -1.79 -6.50 -24.42
C LYS A 20 -2.36 -7.57 -25.35
N ALA A 21 -2.80 -8.69 -24.79
CA ALA A 21 -3.39 -9.78 -25.56
C ALA A 21 -4.68 -9.36 -26.25
N SER A 22 -5.59 -8.69 -25.52
CA SER A 22 -6.85 -8.19 -26.07
C SER A 22 -6.64 -7.17 -27.18
N ARG A 23 -5.68 -6.24 -27.04
CA ARG A 23 -5.36 -5.29 -28.12
C ARG A 23 -4.82 -6.00 -29.37
N SER A 24 -3.96 -7.01 -29.19
CA SER A 24 -3.47 -7.82 -30.31
C SER A 24 -4.60 -8.53 -31.06
N VAL A 25 -5.57 -9.08 -30.32
CA VAL A 25 -6.76 -9.70 -30.91
C VAL A 25 -7.62 -8.66 -31.62
N ALA A 26 -7.85 -7.50 -31.00
CA ALA A 26 -8.62 -6.42 -31.59
C ALA A 26 -8.04 -5.95 -32.94
N GLU A 27 -6.72 -5.78 -33.03
CA GLU A 27 -6.07 -5.41 -34.28
C GLU A 27 -6.17 -6.53 -35.32
N THR A 28 -6.00 -7.79 -34.92
CA THR A 28 -6.15 -8.94 -35.84
C THR A 28 -7.56 -9.01 -36.42
N LEU A 29 -8.58 -8.76 -35.60
CA LEU A 29 -9.99 -8.73 -36.03
C LEU A 29 -10.27 -7.59 -37.00
N LYS A 30 -9.76 -6.39 -36.71
CA LYS A 30 -9.93 -5.20 -37.57
C LYS A 30 -9.22 -5.35 -38.92
N SER A 31 -8.06 -6.00 -38.94
CA SER A 31 -7.31 -6.22 -40.17
C SER A 31 -7.71 -7.49 -40.93
N PHE A 32 -8.62 -8.30 -40.39
CA PHE A 32 -9.01 -9.55 -41.02
C PHE A 32 -9.66 -9.30 -42.38
N LYS A 33 -9.18 -10.04 -43.39
CA LYS A 33 -9.71 -10.04 -44.74
C LYS A 33 -9.73 -11.47 -45.27
N PHE A 34 -10.83 -11.85 -45.91
CA PHE A 34 -10.91 -13.14 -46.60
C PHE A 34 -9.96 -13.16 -47.79
N PHE A 35 -9.40 -14.35 -48.04
CA PHE A 35 -8.77 -14.62 -49.30
C PHE A 35 -9.85 -14.90 -50.34
N VAL A 36 -10.10 -13.91 -51.20
CA VAL A 36 -11.15 -13.99 -52.23
C VAL A 36 -10.74 -14.99 -53.31
N VAL A 37 -11.51 -16.06 -53.49
CA VAL A 37 -11.33 -17.04 -54.57
C VAL A 37 -12.28 -16.69 -55.72
N GLY A 38 -11.74 -16.32 -56.88
CA GLY A 38 -12.52 -15.92 -58.06
C GLY A 38 -12.42 -14.43 -58.37
N SER A 39 -13.46 -13.85 -58.98
CA SER A 39 -13.42 -12.47 -59.50
C SER A 39 -13.96 -11.40 -58.55
N LYS A 40 -14.75 -11.76 -57.52
CA LYS A 40 -15.34 -10.81 -56.55
C LYS A 40 -15.57 -11.46 -55.18
N GLN A 41 -15.42 -10.66 -54.13
CA GLN A 41 -15.79 -11.01 -52.75
C GLN A 41 -17.30 -11.21 -52.63
N THR A 42 -17.76 -12.22 -51.89
CA THR A 42 -19.19 -12.46 -51.65
C THR A 42 -19.77 -11.46 -50.66
N GLU A 43 -21.10 -11.44 -50.53
CA GLU A 43 -21.77 -10.60 -49.53
C GLU A 43 -21.56 -11.15 -48.12
N GLU A 44 -21.58 -12.48 -47.95
CA GLU A 44 -21.32 -13.11 -46.65
C GLU A 44 -19.89 -12.83 -46.17
N GLU A 45 -18.90 -12.88 -47.07
CA GLU A 45 -17.51 -12.54 -46.74
C GLU A 45 -17.39 -11.08 -46.25
N ARG A 46 -18.09 -10.14 -46.89
CA ARG A 46 -18.12 -8.73 -46.46
C ARG A 46 -18.81 -8.55 -45.11
N ASP A 47 -19.92 -9.25 -44.88
CA ASP A 47 -20.68 -9.17 -43.63
C ASP A 47 -19.86 -9.71 -42.44
N ILE A 48 -19.18 -10.84 -42.64
CA ILE A 48 -18.28 -11.41 -41.63
C ILE A 48 -17.09 -10.47 -41.36
N GLU A 49 -16.43 -9.91 -42.39
CA GLU A 49 -15.35 -8.94 -42.18
C GLU A 49 -15.81 -7.70 -41.40
N SER A 50 -16.99 -7.18 -41.73
CA SER A 50 -17.56 -6.02 -41.04
C SER A 50 -17.85 -6.35 -39.57
N SER A 51 -18.43 -7.52 -39.31
CA SER A 51 -18.72 -8.01 -37.95
C SER A 51 -17.44 -8.18 -37.12
N LEU A 52 -16.38 -8.76 -37.70
CA LEU A 52 -15.09 -8.91 -37.03
C LEU A 52 -14.45 -7.55 -36.73
N SER A 53 -14.49 -6.61 -37.69
CA SER A 53 -14.00 -5.25 -37.46
C SER A 53 -14.75 -4.57 -36.31
N TYR A 54 -16.07 -4.67 -36.27
CA TYR A 54 -16.88 -4.13 -35.18
C TYR A 54 -16.53 -4.77 -33.82
N MET A 55 -16.34 -6.08 -33.76
CA MET A 55 -15.87 -6.76 -32.54
C MET A 55 -14.50 -6.21 -32.07
N GLY A 56 -13.58 -5.95 -33.00
CA GLY A 56 -12.29 -5.34 -32.68
C GLY A 56 -12.42 -3.92 -32.12
N GLU A 57 -13.33 -3.10 -32.65
CA GLU A 57 -13.63 -1.79 -32.09
C GLU A 57 -14.19 -1.86 -30.67
N VAL A 58 -15.11 -2.78 -30.41
CA VAL A 58 -15.69 -2.99 -29.07
C VAL A 58 -14.60 -3.40 -28.07
N LEU A 59 -13.70 -4.32 -28.47
CA LEU A 59 -12.55 -4.69 -27.65
C LEU A 59 -11.65 -3.49 -27.33
N HIS A 60 -11.39 -2.61 -28.31
CA HIS A 60 -10.57 -1.42 -28.08
C HIS A 60 -11.17 -0.51 -27.01
N ARG A 61 -12.48 -0.27 -27.04
CA ARG A 61 -13.19 0.54 -26.03
C ARG A 61 -13.14 -0.09 -24.63
N ILE A 62 -13.22 -1.43 -24.56
CA ILE A 62 -13.05 -2.16 -23.29
C ILE A 62 -11.63 -1.94 -22.74
N GLU A 63 -10.61 -1.93 -23.60
CA GLU A 63 -9.23 -1.69 -23.18
C GLU A 63 -8.99 -0.25 -22.72
N GLU A 64 -9.62 0.75 -23.34
CA GLU A 64 -9.57 2.14 -22.86
C GLU A 64 -10.16 2.27 -21.45
N ALA A 65 -11.30 1.62 -21.19
CA ALA A 65 -11.89 1.59 -19.85
C ALA A 65 -10.97 0.88 -18.83
N ARG A 66 -10.28 -0.20 -19.24
CA ARG A 66 -9.33 -0.91 -18.38
C ARG A 66 -8.09 -0.07 -18.08
N ASP A 67 -7.60 0.72 -19.02
CA ASP A 67 -6.49 1.67 -18.79
C ASP A 67 -6.87 2.72 -17.74
N ALA A 68 -8.07 3.30 -17.85
CA ALA A 68 -8.57 4.27 -16.86
C ALA A 68 -8.66 3.65 -15.46
N LEU A 69 -9.17 2.41 -15.35
CA LEU A 69 -9.21 1.66 -14.10
C LEU A 69 -7.80 1.41 -13.53
N ASN A 70 -6.85 1.02 -14.38
CA ASN A 70 -5.47 0.77 -13.97
C ASN A 70 -4.78 2.04 -13.47
N ALA A 71 -4.95 3.18 -14.14
CA ALA A 71 -4.39 4.47 -13.71
C ALA A 71 -4.95 4.92 -12.35
N SER A 72 -6.25 4.74 -12.13
CA SER A 72 -6.88 4.99 -10.83
C SER A 72 -6.31 4.07 -9.75
N SER A 73 -6.17 2.78 -10.05
CA SER A 73 -5.60 1.77 -9.16
C SER A 73 -4.15 2.08 -8.75
N GLU A 74 -3.31 2.56 -9.68
CA GLU A 74 -1.94 3.03 -9.39
C GLU A 74 -1.93 4.17 -8.38
N THR A 75 -2.85 5.13 -8.53
CA THR A 75 -3.01 6.24 -7.60
C THR A 75 -3.41 5.77 -6.20
N TYR A 76 -4.37 4.85 -6.10
CA TYR A 76 -4.78 4.28 -4.81
C TYR A 76 -3.67 3.48 -4.14
N LEU A 77 -2.94 2.67 -4.92
CA LEU A 77 -1.79 1.92 -4.41
C LEU A 77 -0.73 2.83 -3.81
N LYS A 78 -0.40 3.95 -4.48
CA LYS A 78 0.55 4.94 -3.97
C LYS A 78 0.08 5.53 -2.64
N LYS A 79 -1.19 5.97 -2.57
CA LYS A 79 -1.79 6.51 -1.34
C LYS A 79 -1.77 5.49 -0.20
N LEU A 80 -2.09 4.23 -0.47
CA LEU A 80 -2.08 3.15 0.52
C LEU A 80 -0.66 2.82 1.00
N ASP A 81 0.32 2.78 0.11
CA ASP A 81 1.72 2.53 0.48
C ASP A 81 2.31 3.67 1.30
N GLU A 82 2.01 4.91 0.93
CA GLU A 82 2.40 6.10 1.67
C GLU A 82 1.76 6.13 3.06
N PHE A 83 0.45 5.91 3.16
CA PHE A 83 -0.23 5.81 4.46
C PHE A 83 0.37 4.70 5.35
N ARG A 84 0.67 3.54 4.76
CA ARG A 84 1.32 2.44 5.48
C ARG A 84 2.71 2.82 5.99
N LYS A 85 3.54 3.47 5.18
CA LYS A 85 4.92 3.81 5.54
C LYS A 85 4.97 4.98 6.51
N THR A 86 4.21 6.03 6.21
CA THR A 86 4.27 7.29 6.94
C THR A 86 3.42 7.22 8.19
N THR A 87 2.10 7.07 8.07
CA THR A 87 1.20 7.13 9.22
C THR A 87 1.39 5.94 10.14
N ILE A 88 1.24 4.72 9.62
CA ILE A 88 1.38 3.49 10.43
C ILE A 88 2.84 3.32 10.89
N GLY A 89 3.82 3.63 10.04
CA GLY A 89 5.24 3.53 10.41
C GLY A 89 5.64 4.50 11.52
N LYS A 90 5.20 5.77 11.45
CA LYS A 90 5.43 6.77 12.51
C LYS A 90 4.77 6.33 13.82
N ALA A 91 3.51 5.89 13.78
CA ALA A 91 2.80 5.39 14.95
C ALA A 91 3.53 4.21 15.61
N LYS A 92 3.99 3.24 14.80
CA LYS A 92 4.75 2.09 15.28
C LYS A 92 6.08 2.49 15.92
N ASN A 93 6.80 3.45 15.32
CA ASN A 93 8.07 3.93 15.87
C ASN A 93 7.87 4.67 17.19
N LYS A 94 6.89 5.58 17.27
CA LYS A 94 6.57 6.27 18.52
C LYS A 94 6.15 5.29 19.62
N LYS A 95 5.34 4.27 19.30
CA LYS A 95 5.02 3.20 20.26
C LYS A 95 6.27 2.47 20.75
N LYS A 96 7.21 2.14 19.85
CA LYS A 96 8.46 1.48 20.22
C LYS A 96 9.32 2.33 21.16
N GLU A 97 9.41 3.64 20.93
CA GLU A 97 10.16 4.52 21.84
C GLU A 97 9.47 4.64 23.20
N PHE A 98 8.14 4.78 23.21
CA PHE A 98 7.36 4.77 24.45
C PHE A 98 7.55 3.47 25.25
N ASP A 99 7.49 2.30 24.60
CA ASP A 99 7.70 1.00 25.25
C ASP A 99 9.11 0.92 25.89
N LYS A 100 10.15 1.46 25.23
CA LYS A 100 11.51 1.52 25.79
C LYS A 100 11.61 2.45 27.00
N THR A 101 11.00 3.64 26.92
CA THR A 101 11.02 4.60 28.04
C THR A 101 10.24 4.06 29.22
N THR A 102 9.10 3.41 28.98
CA THR A 102 8.32 2.68 30.00
C THR A 102 9.18 1.63 30.69
N GLN A 103 9.87 0.77 29.92
CA GLN A 103 10.75 -0.26 30.48
C GLN A 103 11.86 0.34 31.34
N ARG A 104 12.55 1.38 30.86
CA ARG A 104 13.60 2.09 31.63
C ARG A 104 13.05 2.69 32.91
N TYR A 105 11.86 3.30 32.85
CA TYR A 105 11.21 3.91 33.99
C TYR A 105 10.86 2.86 35.07
N CYS A 106 10.25 1.75 34.67
CA CYS A 106 9.94 0.64 35.59
C CYS A 106 11.20 0.06 36.24
N THR A 107 12.25 -0.24 35.46
CA THR A 107 13.52 -0.72 36.00
C THR A 107 14.16 0.29 36.95
N MET A 108 14.04 1.59 36.66
CA MET A 108 14.55 2.65 37.54
C MET A 108 13.81 2.68 38.88
N ILE A 109 12.48 2.56 38.88
CA ILE A 109 11.67 2.46 40.10
C ILE A 109 12.10 1.24 40.93
N GLU A 110 12.22 0.07 40.31
CA GLU A 110 12.63 -1.16 40.98
C GLU A 110 14.03 -1.06 41.61
N ASN A 111 14.96 -0.38 40.94
CA ASN A 111 16.31 -0.17 41.45
C ASN A 111 16.35 0.85 42.59
N ASN A 112 15.59 1.94 42.47
CA ASN A 112 15.45 2.94 43.54
C ASN A 112 14.88 2.31 44.82
N ALA A 113 13.89 1.42 44.69
CA ALA A 113 13.30 0.71 45.83
C ALA A 113 14.29 -0.21 46.57
N LYS A 114 15.43 -0.57 45.97
CA LYS A 114 16.45 -1.45 46.56
C LYS A 114 17.58 -0.69 47.26
N ILE A 115 17.59 0.65 47.26
CA ILE A 115 18.66 1.44 47.87
C ILE A 115 18.58 1.32 49.41
N PRO A 116 19.66 0.89 50.10
CA PRO A 116 19.65 0.76 51.55
C PRO A 116 19.55 2.12 52.25
N THR A 117 18.66 2.25 53.22
CA THR A 117 18.38 3.47 54.02
C THR A 117 19.58 4.09 54.74
N LYS A 118 20.72 3.39 54.81
CA LYS A 118 21.94 3.83 55.49
C LYS A 118 22.94 4.57 54.57
N ARG A 119 22.70 4.70 53.26
CA ARG A 119 23.59 5.37 52.29
C ARG A 119 22.97 6.65 51.72
N SER A 120 22.92 7.72 52.53
CA SER A 120 22.22 8.98 52.20
C SER A 120 22.74 9.71 50.96
N ASP A 121 24.02 9.52 50.62
CA ASP A 121 24.70 10.05 49.44
C ASP A 121 24.13 9.49 48.14
N LEU A 122 23.82 8.19 48.10
CA LEU A 122 23.23 7.54 46.92
C LEU A 122 21.76 7.87 46.70
N PHE A 123 21.05 8.30 47.74
CA PHE A 123 19.63 8.66 47.61
C PHE A 123 19.42 9.94 46.81
N GLN A 124 20.27 10.97 46.98
CA GLN A 124 20.10 12.23 46.26
C GLN A 124 20.29 12.07 44.76
N GLU A 125 21.32 11.31 44.34
CA GLU A 125 21.57 11.04 42.93
C GLU A 125 20.46 10.18 42.31
N ALA A 126 20.02 9.15 43.04
CA ALA A 126 18.96 8.26 42.59
C ALA A 126 17.60 8.98 42.47
N ASP A 127 17.26 9.85 43.43
CA ASP A 127 16.04 10.65 43.39
C ASP A 127 16.05 11.67 42.25
N ALA A 128 17.16 12.38 42.04
CA ALA A 128 17.30 13.31 40.92
C ALA A 128 17.12 12.60 39.56
N ASN A 129 17.70 11.40 39.41
CA ASN A 129 17.57 10.61 38.20
C ASN A 129 16.15 10.04 38.04
N LEU A 130 15.49 9.62 39.13
CA LEU A 130 14.09 9.19 39.13
C LEU A 130 13.14 10.31 38.71
N GLN A 131 13.34 11.53 39.20
CA GLN A 131 12.55 12.70 38.80
C GLN A 131 12.71 12.99 37.30
N MET A 132 13.95 12.96 36.79
CA MET A 132 14.22 13.15 35.37
C MET A 132 13.53 12.08 34.49
N GLN A 133 13.65 10.80 34.85
CA GLN A 133 12.98 9.72 34.10
C GLN A 133 11.46 9.80 34.22
N THR A 134 10.92 10.20 35.38
CA THR A 134 9.47 10.41 35.56
C THR A 134 8.95 11.50 34.63
N LYS A 135 9.67 12.63 34.52
CA LYS A 135 9.31 13.72 33.61
C LYS A 135 9.29 13.23 32.16
N LYS A 136 10.35 12.55 31.72
CA LYS A 136 10.45 11.99 30.38
C LYS A 136 9.34 10.98 30.07
N PHE A 137 9.04 10.09 31.02
CA PHE A 137 7.96 9.12 30.87
C PHE A 137 6.59 9.80 30.71
N ARG A 138 6.31 10.86 31.48
CA ARG A 138 5.06 11.64 31.34
C ARG A 138 4.94 12.31 29.97
N GLU A 139 6.01 12.95 29.50
CA GLU A 139 6.04 13.60 28.19
C GLU A 139 5.78 12.59 27.06
N GLU A 140 6.47 11.44 27.08
CA GLU A 140 6.27 10.40 26.06
C GLU A 140 4.91 9.70 26.17
N THR A 141 4.32 9.61 27.37
CA THR A 141 2.95 9.10 27.56
C THR A 141 1.94 9.99 26.87
N LEU A 142 2.05 11.32 27.05
CA LEU A 142 1.17 12.29 26.39
C LEU A 142 1.33 12.19 24.88
N ASP A 143 2.56 12.18 24.37
CA ASP A 143 2.85 12.06 22.94
C ASP A 143 2.34 10.74 22.34
N ASN A 144 2.31 9.66 23.13
CA ASN A 144 1.76 8.37 22.71
C ASN A 144 0.23 8.40 22.61
N LEU A 145 -0.45 9.01 23.59
CA LEU A 145 -1.92 9.16 23.58
C LEU A 145 -2.39 9.94 22.35
N TYR A 146 -1.68 11.00 21.96
CA TYR A 146 -1.97 11.79 20.76
C TYR A 146 -1.83 11.02 19.43
N ILE A 147 -1.28 9.81 19.41
CA ILE A 147 -1.25 8.97 18.21
C ILE A 147 -2.62 8.33 17.93
N TYR A 148 -3.43 8.15 18.98
CA TYR A 148 -4.67 7.39 18.93
C TYR A 148 -5.94 8.26 18.89
N THR A 149 -5.80 9.59 19.05
CA THR A 149 -6.84 10.62 18.90
C THR A 149 -6.61 11.44 17.65
#